data_AF-A0A1R2BKD2-F1
#
_entry.id   AF-A0A1R2BKD2-F1
#
_cell.length_a   1.000
_cell.length_b   1.000
_cell.length_c   1.000
_cell.angle_alpha   90.00
_cell.angle_beta   90.00
_cell.angle_gamma   90.00
#
_symmetry.space_group_name_H-M   'P 1'
#
loop_
_entity.id
_entity.type
_entity.pdbx_description
1 polymer ?
#
loop_
_entity_poly.entity_id
_entity_poly.type
_entity_poly.pdbx_seq_one_letter_code
_entity_poly.pdbx_strand_id
1 'polypeptide(L)'
;MNMDFMASLSSSFQELGDIFSHSDMEGFPIDRQYTKTRFPLTSNSQRRDISNLGIWTLSSAKLGFGIQQLREDSLSTYWQSDGSQPHTVTVYFPRKVYVSEFCIYLDFKSDESYTPSKMSILIGNAMTDMREVQNVELEEPTGWYNFALGKLINGTYNPVKTHYIQLVILQNQHNGRDTHIRNMKILGLREEPVIAFPVFIENSYSKYTMLR
;
A
#
# COMPACT_ATOMS: atom_id res chain seq x y z
N MET A 1 -19.84 19.45 -35.97
CA MET A 1 -19.68 18.09 -35.42
C MET A 1 -18.40 18.13 -34.60
N ASN A 2 -18.53 18.22 -33.26
CA ASN A 2 -17.47 18.66 -32.35
C ASN A 2 -16.33 17.65 -32.23
N MET A 3 -15.09 18.14 -32.30
CA MET A 3 -13.87 17.41 -31.94
C MET A 3 -13.89 16.93 -30.47
N ASP A 4 -14.66 17.58 -29.60
CA ASP A 4 -14.78 17.23 -28.18
C ASP A 4 -15.46 15.87 -27.93
N PHE A 5 -16.32 15.41 -28.85
CA PHE A 5 -17.00 14.11 -28.72
C PHE A 5 -16.08 12.93 -29.07
N MET A 6 -15.05 13.17 -29.90
CA MET A 6 -14.03 12.18 -30.22
C MET A 6 -12.98 12.05 -29.11
N ALA A 7 -12.69 13.14 -28.39
CA ALA A 7 -11.75 13.13 -27.26
C ALA A 7 -12.29 12.34 -26.04
N SER A 8 -13.61 12.37 -25.78
CA SER A 8 -14.23 11.58 -24.70
C SER A 8 -14.33 10.07 -25.03
N LEU A 9 -14.32 9.73 -26.32
CA LEU A 9 -14.26 8.34 -26.79
C LEU A 9 -12.82 7.81 -26.82
N SER A 10 -11.82 8.67 -27.03
CA SER A 10 -10.41 8.25 -26.96
C SER A 10 -9.92 8.04 -25.52
N SER A 11 -10.43 8.79 -24.54
CA SER A 11 -10.05 8.59 -23.13
C SER A 11 -10.56 7.26 -22.57
N SER A 12 -11.76 6.85 -22.96
CA SER A 12 -12.36 5.57 -22.54
C SER A 12 -11.68 4.35 -23.21
N PHE A 13 -11.08 4.52 -24.39
CA PHE A 13 -10.26 3.47 -25.02
C PHE A 13 -8.82 3.40 -24.50
N GLN A 14 -8.31 4.44 -23.82
CA GLN A 14 -7.00 4.42 -23.17
C GLN A 14 -7.01 3.67 -21.82
N GLU A 15 -8.16 3.63 -21.12
CA GLU A 15 -8.32 2.88 -19.85
C GLU A 15 -8.17 1.35 -20.01
N LEU A 16 -8.48 0.80 -21.19
CA LEU A 16 -8.37 -0.65 -21.45
C LEU A 16 -6.91 -1.15 -21.49
N GLY A 17 -5.94 -0.27 -21.75
CA GLY A 17 -4.51 -0.60 -21.78
C GLY A 17 -3.84 -0.59 -20.39
N ASP A 18 -4.53 -0.10 -19.37
CA ASP A 18 -3.99 0.03 -18.01
C ASP A 18 -4.55 -1.02 -17.04
N ILE A 19 -5.43 -1.93 -17.49
CA ILE A 19 -5.93 -3.03 -16.65
C ILE A 19 -4.77 -3.95 -16.27
N PHE A 20 -4.73 -4.41 -15.02
CA PHE A 20 -3.77 -5.43 -14.59
C PHE A 20 -3.81 -6.65 -15.52
N SER A 21 -2.67 -6.94 -16.16
CA SER A 21 -2.56 -8.07 -17.07
C SER A 21 -2.53 -9.39 -16.29
N HIS A 22 -2.78 -10.52 -16.98
CA HIS A 22 -2.65 -11.84 -16.36
C HIS A 22 -1.23 -12.08 -15.83
N SER A 23 -0.20 -11.62 -16.55
CA SER A 23 1.21 -11.69 -16.12
C SER A 23 1.50 -10.85 -14.87
N ASP A 24 0.83 -9.71 -14.69
CA ASP A 24 1.00 -8.90 -13.49
C ASP A 24 0.46 -9.62 -12.24
N MET A 25 -0.53 -10.49 -12.42
CA MET A 25 -1.13 -11.29 -11.34
C MET A 25 -0.48 -12.65 -11.13
N GLU A 26 0.35 -13.13 -12.06
CA GLU A 26 1.02 -14.42 -11.96
C GLU A 26 1.90 -14.53 -10.71
N GLY A 27 1.73 -15.55 -9.87
CA GLY A 27 2.47 -15.70 -8.61
C GLY A 27 1.87 -14.98 -7.41
N PHE A 28 0.65 -14.44 -7.53
CA PHE A 28 -0.21 -14.12 -6.39
C PHE A 28 -1.28 -15.21 -6.16
N PRO A 29 -1.76 -15.37 -4.92
CA PRO A 29 -1.23 -14.77 -3.69
C PRO A 29 0.18 -15.28 -3.36
N ILE A 30 0.97 -14.48 -2.64
CA ILE A 30 2.35 -14.87 -2.27
C ILE A 30 2.30 -15.88 -1.12
N ASP A 31 3.06 -16.98 -1.21
CA ASP A 31 3.13 -18.03 -0.17
C ASP A 31 3.43 -17.49 1.22
N ARG A 32 4.37 -16.55 1.32
CA ARG A 32 4.64 -15.82 2.57
C ARG A 32 3.76 -14.58 2.65
N GLN A 33 2.67 -14.69 3.39
CA GLN A 33 1.70 -13.60 3.52
C GLN A 33 2.29 -12.35 4.20
N TYR A 34 3.06 -12.50 5.28
CA TYR A 34 3.65 -11.38 6.01
C TYR A 34 4.91 -11.74 6.82
N THR A 35 5.59 -10.70 7.31
CA THR A 35 6.63 -10.79 8.34
C THR A 35 6.24 -9.96 9.55
N LYS A 36 6.36 -10.56 10.75
CA LYS A 36 6.10 -9.87 12.01
C LYS A 36 7.37 -9.21 12.55
N THR A 37 7.30 -7.94 12.91
CA THR A 37 8.41 -7.19 13.53
C THR A 37 7.96 -6.42 14.77
N ARG A 38 8.89 -6.14 15.68
CA ARG A 38 8.60 -5.31 16.87
C ARG A 38 8.58 -3.82 16.54
N PHE A 39 9.39 -3.41 15.58
CA PHE A 39 9.57 -2.02 15.14
C PHE A 39 9.15 -1.88 13.67
N PRO A 40 8.77 -0.67 13.22
CA PRO A 40 8.45 -0.43 11.83
C PRO A 40 9.65 -0.76 10.94
N LEU A 41 9.39 -1.28 9.75
CA LEU A 41 10.44 -1.38 8.74
C LEU A 41 10.93 0.02 8.35
N THR A 42 12.24 0.18 8.29
CA THR A 42 12.89 1.43 7.90
C THR A 42 13.28 1.39 6.42
N SER A 43 13.49 2.59 5.87
CA SER A 43 14.09 2.74 4.55
C SER A 43 15.51 2.16 4.54
N ASN A 44 15.95 1.65 3.40
CA ASN A 44 17.31 1.14 3.17
C ASN A 44 17.75 1.44 1.72
N SER A 45 18.76 0.75 1.21
CA SER A 45 19.25 0.91 -0.17
C SER A 45 18.27 0.43 -1.24
N GLN A 46 17.34 -0.47 -0.92
CA GLN A 46 16.40 -1.08 -1.86
C GLN A 46 15.00 -0.45 -1.78
N ARG A 47 14.55 -0.06 -0.58
CA ARG A 47 13.19 0.45 -0.35
C ARG A 47 13.18 1.75 0.46
N ARG A 48 12.14 2.56 0.23
CA ARG A 48 11.86 3.78 0.99
C ARG A 48 10.38 3.88 1.36
N ASP A 49 10.07 4.68 2.37
CA ASP A 49 8.68 5.05 2.66
C ASP A 49 8.13 5.94 1.54
N ILE A 50 7.08 5.46 0.87
CA ILE A 50 6.39 6.16 -0.22
C ILE A 50 4.98 6.57 0.15
N SER A 51 4.59 6.39 1.41
CA SER A 51 3.22 6.58 1.85
C SER A 51 2.68 7.99 1.63
N ASN A 52 3.55 9.01 1.68
CA ASN A 52 3.19 10.42 1.44
C ASN A 52 2.99 10.76 -0.05
N LEU A 53 3.31 9.82 -0.96
CA LEU A 53 3.01 9.96 -2.39
C LEU A 53 1.55 9.59 -2.71
N GLY A 54 0.87 8.92 -1.77
CA GLY A 54 -0.49 8.44 -1.93
C GLY A 54 -1.51 9.41 -1.36
N ILE A 55 -2.69 9.42 -1.96
CA ILE A 55 -3.92 10.01 -1.44
C ILE A 55 -4.67 8.90 -0.71
N TRP A 56 -5.01 9.14 0.55
CA TRP A 56 -5.62 8.16 1.44
C TRP A 56 -7.10 8.44 1.61
N THR A 57 -7.92 7.40 1.62
CA THR A 57 -9.36 7.49 1.91
C THR A 57 -9.79 6.32 2.78
N LEU A 58 -10.69 6.58 3.71
CA LEU A 58 -11.26 5.59 4.62
C LEU A 58 -12.73 5.35 4.26
N SER A 59 -13.23 4.13 4.44
CA SER A 59 -14.66 3.86 4.30
C SER A 59 -15.51 4.71 5.24
N SER A 60 -15.04 4.88 6.46
CA SER A 60 -15.64 5.70 7.50
C SER A 60 -14.59 6.05 8.56
N ALA A 61 -14.86 7.08 9.36
CA ALA A 61 -14.02 7.42 10.49
C ALA A 61 -14.87 8.10 11.57
N LYS A 62 -14.63 7.72 12.83
CA LYS A 62 -15.12 8.50 13.96
C LYS A 62 -14.44 9.87 13.97
N LEU A 63 -15.18 10.91 14.37
CA LEU A 63 -14.67 12.27 14.42
C LEU A 63 -13.41 12.34 15.30
N GLY A 64 -12.29 12.81 14.72
CA GLY A 64 -11.00 12.92 15.40
C GLY A 64 -10.12 11.67 15.37
N PHE A 65 -10.56 10.57 14.75
CA PHE A 65 -9.84 9.29 14.66
C PHE A 65 -9.75 8.84 13.21
N GLY A 66 -9.13 9.66 12.35
CA GLY A 66 -9.10 9.45 10.89
C GLY A 66 -7.69 9.17 10.34
N ILE A 67 -7.47 9.60 9.09
CA ILE A 67 -6.21 9.39 8.36
C ILE A 67 -5.01 10.00 9.09
N GLN A 68 -5.20 11.13 9.75
CA GLN A 68 -4.13 11.79 10.49
C GLN A 68 -3.56 10.84 11.56
N GLN A 69 -4.43 10.24 12.37
CA GLN A 69 -4.03 9.29 13.41
C GLN A 69 -3.45 8.00 12.82
N LEU A 70 -3.99 7.50 11.69
CA LEU A 70 -3.48 6.31 10.99
C LEU A 70 -2.03 6.44 10.50
N ARG A 71 -1.59 7.68 10.24
CA ARG A 71 -0.34 7.99 9.53
C ARG A 71 0.71 8.66 10.42
N GLU A 72 0.33 9.09 11.62
CA GLU A 72 1.22 9.71 12.59
C GLU A 72 2.20 8.67 13.17
N ASP A 73 3.41 9.07 13.56
CA ASP A 73 4.40 8.16 14.15
C ASP A 73 4.15 7.96 15.66
N SER A 74 2.90 7.74 16.03
CA SER A 74 2.47 7.43 17.40
C SER A 74 1.65 6.16 17.40
N LEU A 75 1.95 5.26 18.35
CA LEU A 75 1.17 4.04 18.55
C LEU A 75 0.04 4.23 19.58
N SER A 76 -0.08 5.42 20.19
CA SER A 76 -1.16 5.76 21.11
C SER A 76 -2.41 6.27 20.39
N THR A 77 -2.26 6.77 19.16
CA THR A 77 -3.35 7.22 18.29
C THR A 77 -3.73 6.11 17.31
N TYR A 78 -4.94 6.20 16.75
CA TYR A 78 -5.48 5.22 15.81
C TYR A 78 -6.56 5.83 14.92
N TRP A 79 -6.71 5.26 13.73
CA TRP A 79 -7.97 5.35 13.02
C TRP A 79 -9.00 4.47 13.72
N GLN A 80 -10.20 5.00 13.91
CA GLN A 80 -11.38 4.23 14.33
C GLN A 80 -12.45 4.33 13.23
N SER A 81 -12.87 3.21 12.67
CA SER A 81 -14.02 3.21 11.75
C SER A 81 -15.33 3.50 12.49
N ASP A 82 -16.33 3.93 11.74
CA ASP A 82 -17.68 4.22 12.26
C ASP A 82 -18.70 3.95 11.15
N GLY A 83 -18.95 2.67 10.87
CA GLY A 83 -19.75 2.27 9.71
C GLY A 83 -20.09 0.78 9.66
N SER A 84 -20.66 0.35 8.53
CA SER A 84 -20.90 -1.07 8.26
C SER A 84 -19.64 -1.73 7.71
N GLN A 85 -19.36 -2.98 8.13
CA GLN A 85 -18.34 -3.81 7.52
C GLN A 85 -18.66 -4.14 6.05
N PRO A 86 -17.64 -4.37 5.20
CA PRO A 86 -16.21 -4.31 5.51
C PRO A 86 -15.68 -2.86 5.61
N HIS A 87 -14.71 -2.64 6.50
CA HIS A 87 -14.03 -1.34 6.60
C HIS A 87 -12.85 -1.29 5.66
N THR A 88 -12.57 -0.15 5.04
CA THR A 88 -11.49 -0.06 4.05
C THR A 88 -10.58 1.13 4.26
N VAL A 89 -9.30 0.91 3.93
CA VAL A 89 -8.31 1.97 3.70
C VAL A 89 -7.87 1.84 2.25
N THR A 90 -8.17 2.84 1.43
CA THR A 90 -7.71 2.91 0.05
C THR A 90 -6.62 3.95 -0.08
N VAL A 91 -5.55 3.61 -0.79
CA VAL A 91 -4.46 4.51 -1.14
C VAL A 91 -4.34 4.57 -2.65
N TYR A 92 -4.49 5.77 -3.20
CA TYR A 92 -4.33 6.08 -4.61
C TYR A 92 -3.05 6.86 -4.85
N PHE A 93 -2.20 6.38 -5.76
CA PHE A 93 -1.01 7.08 -6.23
C PHE A 93 -1.29 7.70 -7.60
N PRO A 94 -1.20 9.05 -7.75
CA PRO A 94 -1.42 9.72 -9.04
C PRO A 94 -0.48 9.27 -10.16
N ARG A 95 0.67 8.70 -9.80
CA ARG A 95 1.59 8.03 -10.72
C ARG A 95 1.78 6.59 -10.26
N LYS A 96 1.93 5.65 -11.20
CA LYS A 96 2.25 4.26 -10.85
C LYS A 96 3.56 4.23 -10.07
N VAL A 97 3.53 3.61 -8.89
CA VAL A 97 4.69 3.44 -8.03
C VAL A 97 5.02 1.95 -7.87
N TYR A 98 6.29 1.65 -7.71
CA TYR A 98 6.74 0.31 -7.32
C TYR A 98 6.60 0.13 -5.82
N VAL A 99 5.73 -0.78 -5.40
CA VAL A 99 5.39 -1.07 -4.01
C VAL A 99 6.02 -2.39 -3.60
N SER A 100 6.80 -2.36 -2.52
CA SER A 100 7.49 -3.53 -1.98
C SER A 100 6.73 -4.10 -0.79
N GLU A 101 6.35 -3.30 0.19
CA GLU A 101 5.67 -3.79 1.39
C GLU A 101 4.51 -2.88 1.80
N PHE A 102 3.45 -3.52 2.30
CA PHE A 102 2.35 -2.87 2.99
C PHE A 102 2.42 -3.22 4.47
N CYS A 103 2.61 -2.23 5.32
CA CYS A 103 2.92 -2.41 6.73
C CYS A 103 1.80 -1.86 7.60
N ILE A 104 1.32 -2.64 8.56
CA ILE A 104 0.31 -2.20 9.54
C ILE A 104 0.77 -2.52 10.96
N TYR A 105 0.38 -1.69 11.92
CA TYR A 105 0.54 -1.99 13.34
C TYR A 105 -0.81 -2.34 13.96
N LEU A 106 -0.86 -3.50 14.62
CA LEU A 106 -2.03 -4.02 15.33
C LEU A 106 -1.64 -4.34 16.78
N ASP A 107 -2.54 -4.09 17.72
CA ASP A 107 -2.30 -4.41 19.14
C ASP A 107 -3.58 -4.88 19.85
N PHE A 108 -3.78 -6.19 19.84
CA PHE A 108 -4.91 -6.85 20.48
C PHE A 108 -5.04 -6.50 21.97
N LYS A 109 -3.92 -6.33 22.68
CA LYS A 109 -3.97 -6.03 24.12
C LYS A 109 -4.59 -4.68 24.41
N SER A 110 -4.46 -3.73 23.49
CA SER A 110 -4.98 -2.38 23.65
C SER A 110 -6.34 -2.19 22.97
N ASP A 111 -6.61 -2.95 21.90
CA ASP A 111 -7.79 -2.76 21.05
C ASP A 111 -8.87 -3.84 21.21
N GLU A 112 -8.56 -4.99 21.78
CA GLU A 112 -9.50 -6.11 22.02
C GLU A 112 -10.35 -6.40 20.77
N SER A 113 -11.67 -6.23 20.86
CA SER A 113 -12.64 -6.46 19.78
C SER A 113 -12.49 -5.52 18.57
N TYR A 114 -11.81 -4.38 18.70
CA TYR A 114 -11.54 -3.48 17.57
C TYR A 114 -10.38 -3.97 16.68
N THR A 115 -9.68 -5.01 17.09
CA THR A 115 -8.52 -5.52 16.36
C THR A 115 -8.95 -6.33 15.14
N PRO A 116 -8.47 -6.03 13.92
CA PRO A 116 -8.71 -6.87 12.75
C PRO A 116 -8.29 -8.34 12.99
N SER A 117 -9.17 -9.28 12.63
CA SER A 117 -8.92 -10.73 12.67
C SER A 117 -8.82 -11.32 11.26
N LYS A 118 -9.55 -10.76 10.28
CA LYS A 118 -9.50 -11.17 8.88
C LYS A 118 -9.41 -9.98 7.96
N MET A 119 -8.41 -9.95 7.09
CA MET A 119 -8.17 -8.85 6.17
C MET A 119 -7.74 -9.33 4.79
N SER A 120 -8.04 -8.51 3.80
CA SER A 120 -7.55 -8.68 2.43
C SER A 120 -6.79 -7.44 1.98
N ILE A 121 -5.72 -7.63 1.22
CA ILE A 121 -5.01 -6.54 0.54
C ILE A 121 -5.20 -6.73 -0.95
N LEU A 122 -5.72 -5.69 -1.59
CA LEU A 122 -5.96 -5.65 -3.02
C LEU A 122 -5.06 -4.59 -3.66
N ILE A 123 -4.68 -4.80 -4.92
CA ILE A 123 -3.99 -3.83 -5.76
C ILE A 123 -4.70 -3.69 -7.11
N GLY A 124 -4.56 -2.54 -7.76
CA GLY A 124 -5.23 -2.28 -9.04
C GLY A 124 -4.70 -1.02 -9.71
N ASN A 125 -4.95 -0.90 -11.02
CA ASN A 125 -4.63 0.31 -11.76
C ASN A 125 -5.83 1.26 -11.83
N ALA A 126 -7.02 0.72 -11.61
CA ALA A 126 -8.28 1.42 -11.39
C ALA A 126 -9.03 0.79 -10.21
N MET A 127 -10.03 1.48 -9.66
CA MET A 127 -10.86 0.89 -8.60
C MET A 127 -11.68 -0.31 -9.11
N THR A 128 -11.96 -0.37 -10.41
CA THR A 128 -12.75 -1.43 -11.05
C THR A 128 -11.96 -2.70 -11.35
N ASP A 129 -10.63 -2.65 -11.34
CA ASP A 129 -9.76 -3.79 -11.68
C ASP A 129 -8.97 -4.35 -10.48
N MET A 130 -9.28 -3.87 -9.28
CA MET A 130 -8.64 -4.32 -8.04
C MET A 130 -8.67 -5.84 -7.91
N ARG A 131 -7.50 -6.44 -7.63
CA ARG A 131 -7.31 -7.87 -7.40
C ARG A 131 -6.76 -8.11 -6.02
N GLU A 132 -7.30 -9.12 -5.32
CA GLU A 132 -6.77 -9.59 -4.05
C GLU A 132 -5.40 -10.25 -4.26
N VAL A 133 -4.41 -9.79 -3.50
CA VAL A 133 -3.04 -10.30 -3.53
C VAL A 133 -2.60 -10.91 -2.20
N GLN A 134 -3.28 -10.57 -1.11
CA GLN A 134 -3.12 -11.16 0.21
C GLN A 134 -4.48 -11.35 0.86
N ASN A 135 -4.69 -12.49 1.50
CA ASN A 135 -5.82 -12.79 2.36
C ASN A 135 -5.26 -13.41 3.65
N VAL A 136 -5.50 -12.77 4.78
CA VAL A 136 -4.86 -13.13 6.05
C VAL A 136 -5.88 -13.25 7.17
N GLU A 137 -5.71 -14.28 7.99
CA GLU A 137 -6.38 -14.46 9.27
C GLU A 137 -5.35 -14.39 10.39
N LEU A 138 -5.63 -13.60 11.42
CA LEU A 138 -4.74 -13.32 12.54
C LEU A 138 -5.46 -13.64 13.85
N GLU A 139 -4.74 -14.31 14.76
CA GLU A 139 -5.19 -14.56 16.13
C GLU A 139 -4.43 -13.63 17.08
N GLU A 140 -5.17 -12.78 17.81
CA GLU A 140 -4.65 -11.83 18.80
C GLU A 140 -3.37 -11.07 18.35
N PRO A 141 -3.38 -10.39 17.19
CA PRO A 141 -2.17 -9.82 16.63
C PRO A 141 -1.58 -8.71 17.51
N THR A 142 -0.25 -8.66 17.62
CA THR A 142 0.47 -7.64 18.40
C THR A 142 1.79 -7.30 17.74
N GLY A 143 1.96 -6.08 17.27
CA GLY A 143 3.18 -5.58 16.62
C GLY A 143 2.96 -5.18 15.16
N TRP A 144 4.07 -5.05 14.43
CA TRP A 144 4.06 -4.73 13.00
C TRP A 144 3.89 -5.98 12.15
N TYR A 145 2.96 -5.93 11.22
CA TYR A 145 2.71 -6.93 10.20
C TYR A 145 3.06 -6.33 8.83
N ASN A 146 4.09 -6.89 8.20
CA ASN A 146 4.65 -6.39 6.95
C ASN A 146 4.31 -7.36 5.82
N PHE A 147 3.32 -7.02 5.02
CA PHE A 147 2.84 -7.82 3.90
C PHE A 147 3.71 -7.54 2.68
N ALA A 148 4.31 -8.59 2.13
CA ALA A 148 5.05 -8.48 0.88
C ALA A 148 4.04 -8.30 -0.26
N LEU A 149 4.26 -7.28 -1.10
CA LEU A 149 3.47 -7.04 -2.31
C LEU A 149 4.30 -7.24 -3.59
N GLY A 150 5.57 -7.62 -3.47
CA GLY A 150 6.45 -7.99 -4.58
C GLY A 150 6.72 -9.48 -4.67
N LYS A 151 7.28 -9.91 -5.80
CA LYS A 151 7.53 -11.31 -6.13
C LYS A 151 9.02 -11.61 -6.07
N LEU A 152 9.38 -12.85 -5.71
CA LEU A 152 10.75 -13.34 -5.92
C LEU A 152 10.83 -14.00 -7.29
N ILE A 153 11.58 -13.39 -8.21
CA ILE A 153 11.83 -13.93 -9.56
C ILE A 153 13.33 -14.22 -9.65
N ASN A 154 13.70 -15.49 -9.84
CA ASN A 154 15.10 -15.92 -9.92
C ASN A 154 15.96 -15.45 -8.73
N GLY A 155 15.40 -15.46 -7.52
CA GLY A 155 16.07 -15.00 -6.30
C GLY A 155 16.15 -13.47 -6.12
N THR A 156 15.64 -12.69 -7.08
CA THR A 156 15.58 -11.22 -6.99
C THR A 156 14.17 -10.76 -6.62
N TYR A 157 14.08 -9.87 -5.63
CA TYR A 157 12.80 -9.29 -5.23
C TYR A 157 12.34 -8.21 -6.22
N ASN A 158 11.15 -8.38 -6.77
CA ASN A 158 10.53 -7.51 -7.76
C ASN A 158 9.25 -6.89 -7.17
N PRO A 159 9.30 -5.62 -6.76
CA PRO A 159 8.12 -4.89 -6.28
C PRO A 159 7.02 -4.82 -7.34
N VAL A 160 5.75 -4.76 -6.91
CA VAL A 160 4.61 -4.60 -7.83
C VAL A 160 4.42 -3.15 -8.20
N LYS A 161 4.13 -2.88 -9.47
CA LYS A 161 3.83 -1.53 -9.95
C LYS A 161 2.32 -1.30 -9.98
N THR A 162 1.80 -0.34 -9.23
CA THR A 162 0.34 -0.14 -9.08
C THR A 162 -0.03 1.34 -8.88
N HIS A 163 -1.30 1.68 -9.16
CA HIS A 163 -1.90 2.97 -8.76
C HIS A 163 -2.66 2.86 -7.44
N TYR A 164 -3.30 1.73 -7.18
CA TYR A 164 -4.16 1.53 -6.03
C TYR A 164 -3.65 0.41 -5.15
N ILE A 165 -3.80 0.62 -3.85
CA ILE A 165 -3.75 -0.41 -2.82
C ILE A 165 -4.99 -0.22 -1.95
N GLN A 166 -5.67 -1.31 -1.61
CA GLN A 166 -6.78 -1.27 -0.68
C GLN A 166 -6.62 -2.35 0.38
N LEU A 167 -6.64 -1.93 1.64
CA LEU A 167 -6.87 -2.83 2.77
C LEU A 167 -8.37 -2.95 2.97
N VAL A 168 -8.87 -4.18 3.07
CA VAL A 168 -10.25 -4.51 3.38
C VAL A 168 -10.26 -5.31 4.69
N ILE A 169 -10.87 -4.77 5.73
CA ILE A 169 -11.04 -5.42 7.01
C ILE A 169 -12.39 -6.11 6.99
N LEU A 170 -12.33 -7.44 6.86
CA LEU A 170 -13.50 -8.30 6.69
C LEU A 170 -14.12 -8.64 8.04
N GLN A 171 -13.30 -8.87 9.05
CA GLN A 171 -13.73 -9.24 10.40
C GLN A 171 -12.74 -8.69 11.44
N ASN A 172 -13.27 -8.41 12.64
CA ASN A 172 -12.47 -8.10 13.82
C ASN A 172 -12.56 -9.24 14.85
N GLN A 173 -11.66 -9.21 15.83
CA GLN A 173 -11.67 -10.12 16.97
C GLN A 173 -13.00 -10.03 17.73
N HIS A 174 -13.46 -11.16 18.25
CA HIS A 174 -14.70 -11.25 19.04
C HIS A 174 -15.93 -10.62 18.37
N ASN A 175 -15.98 -10.60 17.03
CA ASN A 175 -17.04 -9.97 16.22
C ASN A 175 -17.22 -8.48 16.51
N GLY A 176 -16.15 -7.75 16.83
CA GLY A 176 -16.22 -6.30 17.02
C GLY A 176 -16.70 -5.58 15.76
N ARG A 177 -17.54 -4.56 15.95
CA ARG A 177 -18.21 -3.84 14.86
C ARG A 177 -17.24 -2.94 14.10
N ASP A 178 -16.56 -2.04 14.81
CA ASP A 178 -15.62 -1.07 14.26
C ASP A 178 -14.18 -1.54 14.44
N THR A 179 -13.23 -0.91 13.74
CA THR A 179 -11.84 -1.34 13.70
C THR A 179 -10.88 -0.24 14.16
N HIS A 180 -9.79 -0.63 14.82
CA HIS A 180 -8.66 0.23 15.14
C HIS A 180 -7.43 -0.17 14.33
N ILE A 181 -6.83 0.82 13.66
CA ILE A 181 -5.47 0.68 13.12
C ILE A 181 -4.65 1.86 13.60
N ARG A 182 -3.60 1.56 14.37
CA ARG A 182 -2.72 2.55 15.02
C ARG A 182 -1.70 3.14 14.07
N ASN A 183 -1.24 2.37 13.09
CA ASN A 183 -0.29 2.87 12.11
C ASN A 183 -0.34 2.06 10.81
N MET A 184 -0.12 2.74 9.69
CA MET A 184 0.07 2.11 8.40
C MET A 184 1.17 2.80 7.60
N LYS A 185 2.07 2.02 6.99
CA LYS A 185 3.16 2.50 6.11
C LYS A 185 3.19 1.69 4.82
N ILE A 186 3.58 2.33 3.73
CA ILE A 186 3.78 1.72 2.42
C ILE A 186 5.23 1.96 2.04
N LEU A 187 5.95 0.86 1.86
CA LEU A 187 7.31 0.88 1.35
C LEU A 187 7.30 0.57 -0.14
N GLY A 188 8.15 1.27 -0.87
CA GLY A 188 8.30 1.11 -2.31
C GLY A 188 9.75 1.17 -2.73
N LEU A 189 9.99 0.82 -4.00
CA LEU A 189 11.33 0.86 -4.57
C LEU A 189 11.92 2.27 -4.43
N ARG A 190 13.19 2.34 -4.06
CA ARG A 190 13.96 3.57 -4.20
C ARG A 190 14.23 3.80 -5.69
N GLU A 191 13.44 4.64 -6.32
CA GLU A 191 13.80 5.18 -7.64
C GLU A 191 15.03 6.06 -7.43
N GLU A 192 16.21 5.58 -7.82
CA GLU A 192 17.35 6.46 -8.03
C GLU A 192 16.92 7.51 -9.06
N PRO A 193 17.20 8.80 -8.84
CA PRO A 193 16.92 9.80 -9.86
C PRO A 193 17.56 9.31 -11.16
N VAL A 194 16.76 9.17 -12.23
CA VAL A 194 17.31 8.98 -13.56
C VAL A 194 17.96 10.31 -13.90
N ILE A 195 19.25 10.39 -13.59
CA ILE A 195 20.06 11.53 -13.97
C ILE A 195 20.14 11.43 -15.48
N ALA A 196 19.63 12.42 -16.20
CA ALA A 196 19.74 12.52 -17.65
C ALA A 196 21.20 12.71 -18.13
N PHE A 197 22.17 12.54 -17.22
CA PHE A 197 23.60 12.60 -17.46
C PHE A 197 24.17 11.19 -17.30
N PRO A 198 25.24 10.84 -18.07
CA PRO A 198 25.90 9.55 -17.93
C PRO A 198 26.27 9.29 -16.47
N VAL A 199 26.05 8.06 -16.02
CA VAL A 199 26.54 7.58 -14.72
C VAL A 199 28.06 7.75 -14.74
N PHE A 200 28.56 8.74 -14.02
CA PHE A 200 30.00 8.99 -13.96
C PHE A 200 30.66 7.85 -13.17
N ILE A 201 31.41 7.01 -13.87
CA ILE A 201 32.10 5.84 -13.31
C ILE A 201 33.27 6.28 -12.40
N GLU A 202 33.77 7.50 -12.58
CA GLU A 202 34.86 8.05 -11.76
C GLU A 202 34.36 8.87 -10.56
N ASN A 203 34.97 8.59 -9.41
CA ASN A 203 34.71 9.24 -8.12
C ASN A 203 34.91 10.77 -8.13
N SER A 204 35.66 11.29 -9.11
CA SER A 204 35.94 12.72 -9.30
C SER A 204 34.70 13.53 -9.71
N TYR A 205 33.73 12.90 -10.37
CA TYR A 205 32.56 13.58 -10.94
C TYR A 205 31.25 13.30 -10.19
N SER A 206 31.23 12.31 -9.29
CA SER A 206 30.06 11.97 -8.46
C SER A 206 29.54 13.13 -7.60
N LYS A 207 30.39 14.12 -7.29
CA LYS A 207 30.01 15.35 -6.56
C LYS A 207 29.15 16.33 -7.37
N TYR A 208 29.15 16.24 -8.71
CA TYR A 208 28.35 17.11 -9.58
C TYR A 208 26.99 16.52 -9.93
N THR A 209 26.81 15.24 -9.63
CA THR A 209 25.61 14.42 -9.88
C THR A 209 24.34 14.95 -9.19
N MET A 210 24.49 15.73 -8.11
CA MET A 210 23.40 16.24 -7.27
C MET A 210 23.45 17.77 -7.08
N LEU A 211 23.96 18.51 -8.07
CA LEU A 211 23.79 19.97 -8.08
C LEU A 211 22.35 20.30 -8.48
N ARG A 212 21.63 20.95 -7.56
CA ARG A 212 20.30 21.55 -7.78
C ARG A 212 20.43 23.04 -8.06
#